data_AF-A0A7V9SM32-F1
#
_entry.id   AF-A0A7V9SM32-F1
#
_cell.length_a   1.000
_cell.length_b   1.000
_cell.length_c   1.000
_cell.angle_alpha   90.00
_cell.angle_beta   90.00
_cell.angle_gamma   90.00
#
_symmetry.space_group_name_H-M   'P 1'
#
loop_
_entity.id
_entity.type
_entity.pdbx_description
1 polymer ?
#
loop_
_entity_poly.entity_id
_entity_poly.type
_entity_poly.pdbx_seq_one_letter_code
_entity_poly.pdbx_strand_id
1 'polypeptide(L)'
;MNVLNRIKLKISRGEYNFSDHSIYDKLEIYGLTTEDILNAVSTCESIIKQTNDVRGTRYVILGSTINGMPIEVVCRFYNEKIYFITIYDYE
;
A
#
# COMPACT_ATOMS: atom_id res chain seq x y z
N MET A 1 -3.89 7.93 17.72
CA MET A 1 -4.21 7.18 16.48
C MET A 1 -2.94 6.54 15.95
N ASN A 2 -2.90 5.22 15.72
CA ASN A 2 -1.71 4.58 15.14
C ASN A 2 -1.61 4.88 13.64
N VAL A 3 -0.46 4.60 13.03
CA VAL A 3 -0.22 4.92 11.62
C VAL A 3 -1.15 4.16 10.67
N LEU A 4 -1.45 2.89 10.95
CA LEU A 4 -2.38 2.08 10.16
C LEU A 4 -3.78 2.71 10.11
N ASN A 5 -4.32 3.14 11.24
CA ASN A 5 -5.62 3.80 11.32
C ASN A 5 -5.62 5.12 10.55
N ARG A 6 -4.50 5.85 10.55
CA ARG A 6 -4.34 7.05 9.72
C ARG A 6 -4.34 6.72 8.24
N ILE A 7 -3.67 5.65 7.82
CA ILE A 7 -3.66 5.17 6.42
C ILE A 7 -5.07 4.75 6.00
N LYS A 8 -5.73 3.90 6.80
CA LYS A 8 -7.12 3.45 6.56
C LYS A 8 -8.10 4.63 6.45
N LEU A 9 -7.96 5.64 7.31
CA LEU A 9 -8.80 6.85 7.27
C LEU A 9 -8.57 7.66 5.98
N LYS A 10 -7.33 7.77 5.50
CA LYS A 10 -7.05 8.46 4.23
C LYS A 10 -7.64 7.70 3.05
N ILE A 11 -7.50 6.37 3.04
CA ILE A 11 -8.09 5.50 2.02
C ILE A 11 -9.61 5.63 1.99
N SER A 12 -10.29 5.56 3.14
CA SER A 12 -11.75 5.65 3.19
C SER A 12 -12.31 6.99 2.74
N ARG A 13 -11.48 8.04 2.73
CA ARG A 13 -11.81 9.38 2.23
C ARG A 13 -11.42 9.60 0.76
N GLY A 14 -10.86 8.60 0.09
CA GLY A 14 -10.31 8.75 -1.27
C GLY A 14 -9.05 9.62 -1.32
N GLU A 15 -8.38 9.84 -0.19
CA GLU A 15 -7.20 10.68 -0.08
C GLU A 15 -5.91 9.88 -0.37
N TYR A 16 -5.89 9.18 -1.51
CA TYR A 16 -4.75 8.39 -1.96
C TYR A 16 -4.53 8.50 -3.48
N ASN A 17 -3.30 8.25 -3.91
CA ASN A 17 -2.88 8.21 -5.30
C ASN A 17 -2.02 6.97 -5.55
N PHE A 18 -2.02 6.49 -6.78
CA PHE A 18 -1.10 5.50 -7.29
C PHE A 18 0.09 6.19 -7.96
N SER A 19 1.27 5.57 -7.93
CA SER A 19 2.41 6.06 -8.71
C SER A 19 2.26 5.58 -10.15
N ASP A 20 1.99 6.50 -11.08
CA ASP A 20 1.39 6.24 -12.40
C ASP A 20 2.06 5.18 -13.30
N HIS A 21 3.31 4.81 -13.08
CA HIS A 21 3.97 3.78 -13.89
C HIS A 21 4.34 2.53 -13.10
N SER A 22 5.06 2.66 -11.98
CA SER A 22 5.62 1.49 -11.28
C SER A 22 4.58 0.57 -10.67
N ILE A 23 3.43 1.09 -10.23
CA ILE A 23 2.44 0.25 -9.56
C ILE A 23 1.47 -0.41 -10.52
N TYR A 24 1.12 0.25 -11.63
CA TYR A 24 0.24 -0.33 -12.63
C TYR A 24 0.93 -1.48 -13.38
N ASP A 25 2.21 -1.33 -13.71
CA ASP A 25 3.02 -2.42 -14.29
C ASP A 25 3.04 -3.64 -13.36
N LYS A 26 3.16 -3.42 -12.04
CA LYS A 26 3.15 -4.49 -11.03
C LYS A 26 1.79 -5.15 -10.92
N LEU A 27 0.72 -4.36 -10.90
CA LEU A 27 -0.65 -4.89 -10.91
C LEU A 27 -0.90 -5.80 -12.11
N GLU A 28 -0.46 -5.38 -13.31
CA GLU A 28 -0.61 -6.18 -14.52
C GLU A 28 0.21 -7.47 -14.47
N ILE A 29 1.49 -7.40 -14.07
CA ILE A 29 2.38 -8.56 -13.96
C ILE A 29 1.82 -9.61 -12.98
N TYR A 30 1.29 -9.17 -11.85
CA TYR A 30 0.78 -10.06 -10.80
C TYR A 30 -0.72 -10.39 -10.94
N GLY A 31 -1.39 -9.87 -11.97
CA GLY A 31 -2.83 -10.07 -12.16
C GLY A 31 -3.68 -9.50 -11.01
N LEU A 32 -3.21 -8.41 -10.40
CA LEU A 32 -3.83 -7.74 -9.26
C LEU A 32 -4.64 -6.53 -9.70
N THR A 33 -5.59 -6.14 -8.85
CA THR A 33 -6.39 -4.92 -9.04
C THR A 33 -6.06 -3.86 -7.99
N THR A 34 -6.55 -2.64 -8.21
CA THR A 34 -6.51 -1.62 -7.16
C THR A 34 -7.31 -2.04 -5.93
N GLU A 35 -8.38 -2.82 -6.10
CA GLU A 35 -9.21 -3.31 -4.99
C GLU A 35 -8.43 -4.29 -4.10
N ASP A 36 -7.54 -5.09 -4.68
CA ASP A 36 -6.66 -5.99 -3.92
C ASP A 36 -5.69 -5.22 -3.02
N ILE A 37 -5.16 -4.09 -3.49
CA ILE A 37 -4.33 -3.20 -2.67
C ILE A 37 -5.14 -2.67 -1.48
N LEU A 38 -6.37 -2.19 -1.75
CA LEU A 38 -7.22 -1.64 -0.70
C LEU A 38 -7.61 -2.72 0.32
N ASN A 39 -7.87 -3.94 -0.16
CA ASN A 39 -8.16 -5.08 0.69
C ASN A 39 -6.95 -5.44 1.57
N ALA A 40 -5.73 -5.47 1.00
CA ALA A 40 -4.52 -5.74 1.77
C ALA A 40 -4.28 -4.72 2.87
N VAL A 41 -4.55 -3.43 2.60
CA VAL A 41 -4.47 -2.40 3.66
C VAL A 41 -5.58 -2.58 4.71
N SER A 42 -6.76 -3.05 4.30
CA SER A 42 -7.87 -3.33 5.22
C SER A 42 -7.56 -4.51 6.14
N THR A 43 -7.07 -5.62 5.58
CA THR A 43 -6.77 -6.88 6.28
C THR A 43 -5.44 -6.86 7.03
N CYS A 44 -4.56 -5.89 6.71
CA CYS A 44 -3.25 -5.61 7.32
C CYS A 44 -2.90 -6.48 8.54
N GLU A 45 -2.00 -7.43 8.33
CA GLU A 45 -1.46 -8.31 9.36
C GLU A 45 -0.29 -7.64 10.10
N SER A 46 0.55 -6.92 9.34
CA SER A 46 1.68 -6.18 9.91
C SER A 46 2.02 -4.92 9.11
N ILE A 47 2.67 -3.97 9.78
CA ILE A 47 3.14 -2.73 9.15
C ILE A 47 4.56 -2.41 9.62
N ILE A 48 5.46 -2.24 8.66
CA ILE A 48 6.86 -1.92 8.90
C ILE A 48 7.13 -0.49 8.45
N LYS A 49 7.69 0.32 9.35
CA LYS A 49 8.12 1.70 9.05
C LYS A 49 9.58 1.68 8.60
N GLN A 50 9.84 2.15 7.37
CA GLN A 50 11.18 2.31 6.81
C GLN A 50 11.55 3.79 6.75
N THR A 51 12.58 4.22 7.49
CA THR A 51 13.00 5.64 7.59
C THR A 51 14.26 6.00 6.82
N ASN A 52 15.00 5.01 6.30
CA ASN A 52 16.32 5.22 5.69
C ASN A 52 16.27 5.57 4.20
N ASP A 53 15.09 5.93 3.68
CA ASP A 53 14.93 6.27 2.27
C ASP A 53 15.10 7.77 2.05
N VAL A 54 15.94 8.13 1.07
CA VAL A 54 16.22 9.54 0.70
C VAL A 54 14.97 10.32 0.29
N ARG A 55 13.88 9.63 -0.07
CA ARG A 55 12.59 10.23 -0.46
C ARG A 55 11.58 10.30 0.69
N GLY A 56 12.02 10.03 1.93
CA GLY A 56 11.22 10.14 3.16
C GLY A 56 10.75 8.79 3.72
N THR A 57 9.96 8.83 4.79
CA THR A 57 9.45 7.61 5.44
C THR A 57 8.52 6.82 4.50
N ARG A 58 8.80 5.51 4.37
CA ARG A 58 7.94 4.54 3.71
C ARG A 58 7.32 3.59 4.71
N TYR A 59 6.20 3.01 4.33
CA TYR A 59 5.48 1.98 5.08
C TYR A 59 5.29 0.78 4.17
N VAL A 60 5.69 -0.39 4.66
CA VAL A 60 5.39 -1.68 4.03
C VAL A 60 4.25 -2.28 4.82
N ILE A 61 3.15 -2.57 4.13
CA ILE A 61 1.94 -3.15 4.71
C ILE A 61 1.83 -4.57 4.18
N LEU A 62 1.87 -5.55 5.08
CA LEU A 62 1.55 -6.93 4.75
C LEU A 62 0.07 -7.15 4.97
N GLY A 63 -0.62 -7.64 3.95
CA GLY A 63 -2.01 -8.05 4.03
C GLY A 63 -2.38 -8.96 2.87
N SER A 64 -3.67 -9.16 2.65
CA SER A 64 -4.15 -10.09 1.62
C SER A 64 -4.99 -9.40 0.55
N THR A 65 -4.87 -9.86 -0.68
CA THR A 65 -5.79 -9.56 -1.79
C THR A 65 -7.20 -10.06 -1.49
N ILE A 66 -8.17 -9.77 -2.37
CA ILE A 66 -9.56 -10.22 -2.21
C ILE A 66 -9.66 -11.75 -2.21
N ASN A 67 -8.80 -12.43 -2.97
CA ASN A 67 -8.77 -13.90 -3.03
C ASN A 67 -7.92 -14.56 -1.93
N GLY A 68 -7.35 -13.77 -1.00
CA GLY A 68 -6.58 -14.27 0.14
C GLY A 68 -5.09 -14.48 -0.12
N MET A 69 -4.58 -14.10 -1.30
CA MET A 69 -3.14 -14.12 -1.59
C MET A 69 -2.43 -13.04 -0.76
N PRO A 70 -1.34 -13.36 -0.04
CA PRO A 70 -0.59 -12.37 0.72
C PRO A 70 0.24 -11.48 -0.22
N ILE A 71 0.22 -10.18 0.03
CA ILE A 71 0.97 -9.18 -0.73
C ILE A 71 1.58 -8.13 0.20
N GLU A 72 2.72 -7.58 -0.21
CA GLU A 72 3.32 -6.40 0.41
C GLU A 72 2.98 -5.14 -0.38
N VAL A 73 2.34 -4.18 0.28
CA VAL A 73 2.02 -2.88 -0.29
C VAL A 73 2.96 -1.82 0.28
N VAL A 74 3.75 -1.20 -0.60
CA VAL A 74 4.64 -0.10 -0.20
C VAL A 74 3.94 1.24 -0.43
N CYS A 75 3.82 2.04 0.61
CA CYS A 75 3.22 3.37 0.53
C CYS A 75 3.99 4.43 1.34
N ARG A 76 3.66 5.70 1.11
CA ARG A 76 4.15 6.83 1.92
C ARG A 76 3.09 7.92 2.06
N PHE A 77 3.26 8.78 3.07
CA PHE A 77 2.53 10.06 3.11
C PHE A 77 3.24 11.09 2.23
N TYR A 78 2.50 11.75 1.33
CA TYR A 78 3.00 12.85 0.52
C TYR A 78 1.86 13.84 0.24
N ASN A 79 2.10 15.14 0.46
CA ASN A 79 1.09 16.21 0.35
C ASN A 79 -0.27 15.83 1.00
N GLU A 80 -0.21 15.36 2.25
CA GLU A 80 -1.36 14.91 3.05
C GLU A 80 -2.14 13.70 2.52
N LYS A 81 -1.76 13.12 1.38
CA LYS A 81 -2.34 11.92 0.80
C LYS A 81 -1.46 10.68 1.02
N ILE A 82 -2.04 9.51 0.83
CA ILE A 82 -1.28 8.25 0.69
C ILE A 82 -0.85 8.10 -0.75
N TYR A 83 0.43 7.80 -0.98
CA TYR A 83 0.94 7.41 -2.30
C TYR A 83 1.37 5.96 -2.24
N PHE A 84 0.71 5.12 -3.04
CA PHE A 84 1.10 3.73 -3.26
C PHE A 84 2.22 3.68 -4.30
N ILE A 85 3.35 3.08 -3.92
CA ILE A 85 4.61 3.12 -4.67
C ILE A 85 4.79 1.86 -5.52
N THR A 86 4.63 0.69 -4.89
CA THR A 86 4.83 -0.61 -5.53
C THR A 86 4.15 -1.70 -4.70
N ILE A 87 3.98 -2.85 -5.31
CA ILE A 87 3.49 -4.08 -4.69
C ILE A 87 4.53 -5.17 -4.92
N TYR A 88 4.68 -6.06 -3.96
CA TYR A 88 5.43 -7.31 -4.11
C TYR A 88 4.53 -8.48 -3.70
N ASP A 89 4.70 -9.61 -4.37
CA ASP A 89 4.18 -10.88 -3.86
C ASP A 89 4.94 -11.21 -2.58
N TYR A 90 4.22 -11.75 -1.59
CA TYR A 90 4.82 -12.22 -0.36
C TYR A 90 4.98 -13.75 -0.45
N GLU A 91 6.21 -14.22 -0.66
CA GLU A 91 6.58 -15.65 -0.66
C GLU A 91 6.74 -16.22 0.77
#